data_AF-A0A2W2DQW2-F1
#
_entry.id   AF-A0A2W2DQW2-F1
#
_cell.length_a   1.000
_cell.length_b   1.000
_cell.length_c   1.000
_cell.angle_alpha   90.00
_cell.angle_beta   90.00
_cell.angle_gamma   90.00
#
_symmetry.space_group_name_H-M   'P 1'
#
loop_
_entity.id
_entity.type
_entity.pdbx_description
1 polymer ?
#
loop_
_entity_poly.entity_id
_entity_poly.type
_entity_poly.pdbx_seq_one_letter_code
_entity_poly.pdbx_strand_id
1 'polypeptide(L)' 'MAAVTIGACQGCGACLLTCPTHAIRPVAGGLVVRDDRCTGCLECLEICPVDAIRVTGIDHSGGIR' A
#
# COMPACT_ATOMS: atom_id res chain seq x y z
N MET A 1 -2.38 7.19 10.51
CA MET A 1 -1.09 6.75 9.97
C MET A 1 -1.38 5.63 8.99
N ALA A 2 -0.95 5.77 7.75
CA ALA A 2 -1.02 4.76 6.72
C ALA A 2 -0.14 3.60 7.17
N ALA A 3 -0.66 2.39 7.03
CA ALA A 3 0.06 1.18 7.37
C ALA A 3 1.02 0.73 6.25
N VAL A 4 1.06 1.41 5.10
CA VAL A 4 1.86 1.00 3.94
C VAL A 4 2.50 2.18 3.20
N THR A 5 3.64 1.91 2.58
CA THR A 5 4.37 2.80 1.66
C THR A 5 4.55 2.12 0.31
N ILE A 6 4.67 2.94 -0.75
CA ILE A 6 4.81 2.48 -2.14
C ILE A 6 6.16 3.00 -2.67
N GLY A 7 7.00 2.08 -3.17
CA GLY A 7 8.33 2.36 -3.70
C GLY A 7 8.43 2.07 -5.19
N ALA A 8 9.03 0.92 -5.55
CA ALA A 8 9.36 0.49 -6.92
C ALA A 8 8.14 0.15 -7.79
N CYS A 9 7.17 1.07 -7.87
CA CYS A 9 5.92 0.90 -8.58
C CYS A 9 6.13 0.97 -10.10
N GLN A 10 5.58 -0.02 -10.82
CA GLN A 10 5.60 -0.07 -12.29
C GLN A 10 4.31 0.46 -12.92
N GLY A 11 3.39 1.03 -12.13
CA GLY A 11 2.17 1.64 -12.65
C GLY A 11 1.09 0.68 -13.16
N CYS A 12 1.09 -0.60 -12.77
CA CYS A 12 0.10 -1.58 -13.25
C CYS A 12 -1.35 -1.31 -12.79
N GLY A 13 -1.54 -0.52 -11.72
CA GLY A 13 -2.86 -0.13 -11.23
C GLY A 13 -3.63 -1.19 -10.43
N ALA A 14 -3.13 -2.41 -10.26
CA ALA A 14 -3.84 -3.48 -9.56
C ALA A 14 -4.26 -3.10 -8.12
N CYS A 15 -3.38 -2.43 -7.38
CA CYS A 15 -3.67 -1.96 -6.03
C CYS A 15 -4.77 -0.88 -5.96
N LEU A 16 -5.00 -0.13 -7.05
CA LEU A 16 -6.07 0.88 -7.12
C LEU A 16 -7.46 0.22 -7.17
N LEU A 17 -7.56 -0.91 -7.86
CA LEU A 17 -8.79 -1.67 -8.03
C LEU A 17 -9.10 -2.51 -6.79
N THR A 18 -8.08 -3.08 -6.15
CA THR A 18 -8.26 -3.97 -5.00
C THR A 18 -8.56 -3.21 -3.70
N CYS A 19 -8.10 -1.96 -3.56
CA CYS A 19 -8.20 -1.24 -2.30
C CYS A 19 -9.68 -0.89 -1.96
N PRO A 20 -10.29 -1.50 -0.93
CA PRO A 20 -11.73 -1.39 -0.68
C PRO A 20 -12.15 0.01 -0.22
N THR A 21 -11.25 0.73 0.47
CA THR A 21 -11.49 2.12 0.89
C THR A 21 -10.99 3.14 -0.13
N HIS A 22 -10.43 2.67 -1.24
CA HIS A 22 -9.72 3.48 -2.21
C HIS A 22 -8.76 4.46 -1.52
N ALA A 23 -7.85 3.96 -0.69
CA ALA A 23 -6.82 4.77 -0.04
C ALA A 23 -5.67 5.14 -0.99
N ILE A 24 -5.41 4.34 -2.02
CA ILE A 24 -4.30 4.56 -2.96
C ILE A 24 -4.76 5.47 -4.10
N ARG A 25 -3.98 6.51 -4.42
CA ARG A 25 -4.27 7.49 -5.48
C ARG A 25 -3.09 7.68 -6.41
N PRO A 26 -3.31 7.76 -7.73
CA PRO A 26 -2.29 8.20 -8.66
C PRO A 26 -1.98 9.68 -8.48
N VAL A 27 -0.70 10.02 -8.55
CA VAL A 27 -0.18 11.39 -8.52
C VAL A 27 0.90 11.55 -9.59
N ALA A 28 1.33 12.78 -9.86
CA ALA A 28 2.47 13.01 -10.73
C ALA A 28 3.71 12.28 -10.15
N GLY A 29 4.25 11.32 -10.90
CA GLY A 29 5.44 10.57 -10.51
C GLY A 29 5.21 9.31 -9.68
N GLY A 30 3.97 8.86 -9.46
CA GLY A 30 3.73 7.58 -8.81
C GLY A 30 2.36 7.44 -8.13
N LEU A 31 2.35 6.71 -7.02
CA LEU A 31 1.16 6.49 -6.20
C LEU A 31 1.38 7.03 -4.79
N VAL A 32 0.33 7.61 -4.21
CA VAL A 32 0.31 8.03 -2.80
C VAL A 32 -0.75 7.25 -2.04
N VAL A 33 -0.50 6.99 -0.76
CA VAL A 33 -1.44 6.36 0.16
C VAL A 33 -2.05 7.42 1.04
N ARG A 34 -3.39 7.45 1.13
CA ARG A 34 -4.12 8.34 2.02
C ARG A 34 -4.23 7.75 3.41
N ASP A 35 -3.46 8.28 4.35
CA ASP A 35 -3.47 7.92 5.77
C ASP A 35 -4.87 7.92 6.41
N ASP A 36 -5.73 8.84 5.98
CA ASP A 36 -7.09 8.99 6.52
C ASP A 36 -8.06 7.90 6.03
N ARG A 37 -7.67 7.12 5.02
CA ARG A 37 -8.49 6.05 4.41
C ARG A 37 -7.87 4.67 4.50
N CYS A 38 -6.56 4.60 4.69
CA CYS A 38 -5.85 3.33 4.83
C CYS A 38 -6.27 2.66 6.14
N THR A 39 -6.91 1.49 6.05
CA THR A 39 -7.34 0.70 7.21
C THR A 39 -6.31 -0.35 7.63
N GLY A 40 -5.21 -0.49 6.87
CA GLY A 40 -4.23 -1.55 7.11
C GLY A 40 -4.72 -2.95 6.75
N CYS A 41 -5.65 -3.09 5.79
CA CYS A 41 -6.15 -4.40 5.35
C CYS A 41 -5.15 -5.24 4.54
N LEU A 42 -4.03 -4.63 4.11
CA LEU A 42 -2.91 -5.27 3.41
C LEU A 42 -3.19 -5.92 2.04
N GLU A 43 -4.42 -5.89 1.52
CA GLU A 43 -4.79 -6.41 0.19
C GLU A 43 -3.89 -5.89 -0.95
N CYS A 44 -3.44 -4.63 -0.85
CA CYS A 44 -2.55 -4.05 -1.86
C CYS A 44 -1.16 -4.71 -1.90
N LEU A 45 -0.69 -5.25 -0.77
CA LEU A 45 0.59 -5.94 -0.65
C LEU A 45 0.53 -7.27 -1.43
N GLU A 46 -0.51 -8.06 -1.19
CA GLU A 46 -0.73 -9.37 -1.84
C GLU A 46 -0.89 -9.23 -3.37
N ILE A 47 -1.59 -8.20 -3.84
CA ILE A 47 -1.86 -8.04 -5.28
C ILE A 47 -0.69 -7.42 -6.06
N CYS A 48 0.35 -6.90 -5.41
CA CYS A 48 1.41 -6.17 -6.10
C CYS A 48 2.37 -7.14 -6.80
N PRO A 49 2.39 -7.23 -8.14
CA PRO A 49 3.17 -8.26 -8.85
C PRO A 49 4.69 -8.01 -8.83
N VAL A 50 5.13 -6.88 -8.30
CA VAL A 50 6.52 -6.42 -8.27
C VAL A 50 6.98 -6.06 -6.86
N ASP A 51 6.20 -6.45 -5.84
CA ASP A 51 6.53 -6.21 -4.43
C ASP A 51 6.87 -4.74 -4.11
N ALA A 52 6.20 -3.79 -4.76
CA ALA A 52 6.46 -2.37 -4.59
C ALA A 52 5.91 -1.79 -3.28
N ILE A 53 5.12 -2.56 -2.52
CA ILE A 53 4.42 -2.11 -1.31
C ILE A 53 5.08 -2.70 -0.06
N ARG A 54 5.26 -1.88 0.97
CA ARG A 54 5.87 -2.26 2.25
C ARG A 54 5.02 -1.76 3.41
N VAL A 55 4.87 -2.57 4.45
CA VAL A 55 4.16 -2.19 5.67
C VAL A 55 5.03 -1.26 6.50
N THR A 56 4.47 -0.13 6.93
CA THR A 56 5.11 0.80 7.86
C THR A 56 4.76 0.40 9.28
N GLY A 57 5.72 -0.17 10.01
CA GLY A 57 5.56 -0.51 11.43
C GLY A 57 5.70 -1.98 11.80
N ILE A 58 6.04 -2.86 10.84
CA ILE A 58 6.46 -4.23 11.17
C ILE A 58 7.85 -4.47 10.58
N ASP A 59 8.84 -4.51 11.46
CA ASP A 59 10.01 -5.34 11.25
C ASP A 59 9.57 -6.81 11.25
N HIS A 60 10.34 -7.66 10.59
CA HIS A 60 10.04 -9.08 10.36
C HIS A 60 10.19 -9.93 11.65
N SER A 61 9.57 -9.51 12.75
CA SER A 61 9.50 -10.23 14.01
C SER A 61 8.10 -10.08 14.56
N GLY A 62 7.32 -11.15 14.47
CA GLY A 62 5.93 -11.21 14.91
C GLY A 62 5.71 -10.51 16.26
N GLY A 63 4.99 -9.39 16.21
CA GLY A 63 4.68 -8.59 17.38
C GLY A 63 3.74 -7.48 16.99
N ILE A 64 2.44 -7.69 17.24
CA ILE A 64 1.44 -6.62 17.23
C ILE A 64 1.84 -5.55 18.25
N ARG A 65 2.15 -4.35 17.75
CA ARG A 65 2.06 -3.11 18.53
C ARG A 65 1.26 -2.10 17.74
#